data_AF-A0A3T0ED39-F1
#
_entry.id   AF-A0A3T0ED39-F1
#
_cell.length_a   1.000
_cell.length_b   1.000
_cell.length_c   1.000
_cell.angle_alpha   90.00
_cell.angle_beta   90.00
_cell.angle_gamma   90.00
#
_symmetry.space_group_name_H-M   'P 1'
#
loop_
_entity.id
_entity.type
_entity.pdbx_description
1 polymer ?
#
loop_
_entity_poly.entity_id
_entity_poly.type
_entity_poly.pdbx_seq_one_letter_code
_entity_poly.pdbx_strand_id
1 'polypeptide(L)'
;MRWAVSTLGLCAVLLAAPAIAQQPSRAIEVQELGAVDPFQVGSRNVLPQTIWSSSDADALRVVLEALPASNGQGWRHGGAARLAERVLLASGEPPRGGRDNFALAALRADRALAAGRVEQVYQLLERTPRLNQSSALSRLHAETAFALGETGPACNTAESLLRGRDEPYWLRARAVCLALAGNMPAAELTADLARSSEGGRSFGSWFDALVLDRGLPSAQPVSTGLELAIAITLAPEERIHVAENAPAWLKRAAARTGPAITLPEQLDEALEAAMAMEGADRAAALAAIAQQDIDRLIAAEALAARLDDAVNEGRFAEVARAYAMEIETFPINEQTLAHGPRFILALALEGELERAWRWREALLSGPERDRPMQEMNGQPGMLTPPPASFGFTDEDPWEPPSPAVMVALDMAIGIAADDIGSGPFGAILAARAEDARPERLAQLAGLAALGASVPEAVRVQLLETGSEEGSTGREAHFASMAALSLVNSSRAEVLLLAAGLIETSNGSAQAYALASYLLERAGHRAEALQLILEALAEESA
;
A
#
# COMPACT_ATOMS: atom_id res chain seq x y z
N MET A 1 27.46 73.56 -30.12
CA MET A 1 28.79 74.20 -29.96
C MET A 1 29.55 73.35 -28.95
N ARG A 2 30.49 72.46 -29.37
CA ARG A 2 31.97 72.67 -29.43
C ARG A 2 32.43 73.50 -28.20
N TRP A 3 33.28 73.04 -27.28
CA TRP A 3 34.71 72.62 -27.33
C TRP A 3 34.98 71.83 -26.01
N ALA A 4 35.68 70.68 -25.92
CA ALA A 4 37.07 70.31 -26.24
C ALA A 4 38.15 70.76 -25.21
N VAL A 5 38.95 69.77 -24.76
CA VAL A 5 40.35 69.81 -24.21
C VAL A 5 40.47 70.12 -22.69
N SER A 6 40.78 69.19 -21.77
CA SER A 6 41.99 68.36 -21.49
C SER A 6 43.22 69.11 -20.95
N THR A 7 43.60 68.89 -19.68
CA THR A 7 44.89 68.28 -19.22
C THR A 7 45.29 68.59 -17.76
N LEU A 8 45.56 67.48 -17.04
CA LEU A 8 46.65 67.18 -16.08
C LEU A 8 46.93 68.06 -14.84
N GLY A 9 46.82 67.41 -13.67
CA GLY A 9 47.49 67.80 -12.43
C GLY A 9 47.60 66.60 -11.48
N LEU A 10 48.81 66.03 -11.39
CA LEU A 10 49.25 64.95 -10.51
C LEU A 10 48.95 65.24 -9.02
N CYS A 11 48.52 64.24 -8.25
CA CYS A 11 49.10 63.90 -6.94
C CYS A 11 48.45 62.64 -6.35
N ALA A 12 49.28 61.64 -6.08
CA ALA A 12 48.92 60.38 -5.44
C ALA A 12 48.92 60.53 -3.91
N VAL A 13 47.86 60.06 -3.24
CA VAL A 13 47.95 59.51 -1.88
C VAL A 13 47.01 58.30 -1.80
N LEU A 14 47.62 57.15 -1.55
CA LEU A 14 47.00 55.88 -1.21
C LEU A 14 46.35 55.97 0.18
N LEU A 15 45.03 55.81 0.25
CA LEU A 15 44.35 55.32 1.45
C LEU A 15 43.33 54.27 1.02
N ALA A 16 43.63 53.03 1.35
CA ALA A 16 42.80 51.87 1.13
C ALA A 16 41.54 51.95 2.00
N ALA A 17 40.39 52.10 1.36
CA ALA A 17 39.10 51.70 1.94
C ALA A 17 38.81 50.27 1.49
N PRO A 18 38.37 49.35 2.37
CA PRO A 18 37.88 48.06 1.91
C PRO A 18 36.60 48.33 1.13
N ALA A 19 36.67 48.15 -0.19
CA ALA A 19 35.48 47.95 -0.99
C ALA A 19 34.79 46.69 -0.43
N ILE A 20 33.63 46.87 0.18
CA ILE A 20 32.68 45.78 0.38
C ILE A 20 32.46 45.19 -1.02
N ALA A 21 32.97 43.98 -1.22
CA ALA A 21 32.68 43.22 -2.41
C ALA A 21 31.16 43.11 -2.51
N GLN A 22 30.58 43.85 -3.47
CA GLN A 22 29.25 43.55 -3.96
C GLN A 22 29.35 42.13 -4.51
N GLN A 23 28.89 41.16 -3.71
CA GLN A 23 28.64 39.82 -4.22
C GLN A 23 27.77 40.01 -5.46
N PRO A 24 28.17 39.48 -6.63
CA PRO A 24 27.29 39.50 -7.79
C PRO A 24 26.00 38.84 -7.31
N SER A 25 24.91 39.60 -7.35
CA SER A 25 23.56 39.09 -7.21
C SER A 25 23.53 37.83 -8.07
N ARG A 26 23.44 36.66 -7.42
CA ARG A 26 23.22 35.40 -8.12
C ARG A 26 22.07 35.68 -9.06
N ALA A 27 22.37 35.75 -10.36
CA ALA A 27 21.34 35.74 -11.37
C ALA A 27 20.50 34.53 -11.02
N ILE A 28 19.24 34.77 -10.66
CA ILE A 28 18.26 33.70 -10.61
C ILE A 28 18.13 33.29 -12.07
N GLU A 29 18.92 32.30 -12.49
CA GLU A 29 18.67 31.57 -13.71
C GLU A 29 17.32 30.89 -13.50
N VAL A 30 16.27 31.58 -13.94
CA VAL A 30 14.99 30.94 -14.23
C VAL A 30 15.27 30.09 -15.47
N GLN A 31 15.82 28.90 -15.24
CA GLN A 31 15.67 27.83 -16.21
C GLN A 31 14.17 27.63 -16.36
N GLU A 32 13.66 27.76 -17.59
CA GLU A 32 12.33 27.29 -17.90
C GLU A 32 12.28 25.83 -17.41
N LEU A 33 11.45 25.59 -16.41
CA LEU A 33 11.16 24.23 -15.94
C LEU A 33 10.70 23.47 -17.18
N GLY A 34 11.58 22.62 -17.72
CA GLY A 34 11.23 21.74 -18.82
C GLY A 34 9.95 20.99 -18.45
N ALA A 35 9.12 20.70 -19.45
CA ALA A 35 7.84 20.03 -19.20
C ALA A 35 8.06 18.79 -18.33
N VAL A 36 7.41 18.77 -17.16
CA VAL A 36 7.49 17.66 -16.20
C VAL A 36 6.95 16.41 -16.90
N ASP A 37 7.72 15.32 -16.82
CA ASP A 37 7.36 14.04 -17.39
C ASP A 37 6.45 13.25 -16.42
N PRO A 38 5.45 12.49 -16.90
CA PRO A 38 4.63 11.64 -16.04
C PRO A 38 5.42 10.70 -15.11
N PHE A 39 6.61 10.22 -15.51
CA PHE A 39 7.44 9.36 -14.66
C PHE A 39 8.06 10.08 -13.46
N GLN A 40 8.29 11.39 -13.58
CA GLN A 40 8.83 12.22 -12.50
C GLN A 40 7.82 12.43 -11.37
N VAL A 41 6.55 12.08 -11.60
CA VAL A 41 5.50 12.12 -10.59
C VAL A 41 5.42 10.76 -9.90
N GLY A 42 5.31 10.80 -8.57
CA GLY A 42 5.05 9.66 -7.71
C GLY A 42 4.05 10.05 -6.62
N SER A 43 3.37 9.05 -6.05
CA SER A 43 2.62 9.20 -4.80
C SER A 43 3.39 8.67 -3.59
N ARG A 44 4.53 7.98 -3.82
CA ARG A 44 5.47 7.52 -2.79
C ARG A 44 6.91 7.88 -3.16
N ASN A 45 7.69 8.33 -2.17
CA ASN A 45 9.10 8.73 -2.36
C ASN A 45 10.05 7.85 -1.54
N VAL A 46 9.85 6.53 -1.60
CA VAL A 46 10.60 5.54 -0.80
C VAL A 46 11.80 4.97 -1.57
N LEU A 47 11.78 5.06 -2.91
CA LEU A 47 12.84 4.56 -3.78
C LEU A 47 13.73 5.70 -4.34
N PRO A 48 14.98 5.41 -4.75
CA PRO A 48 15.84 6.41 -5.36
C PRO A 48 15.24 7.02 -6.63
N GLN A 49 15.49 8.31 -6.89
CA GLN A 49 14.99 9.00 -8.10
C GLN A 49 15.44 8.33 -9.40
N THR A 50 16.59 7.65 -9.39
CA THR A 50 17.14 6.92 -10.54
C THR A 50 16.45 5.58 -10.82
N ILE A 51 15.37 5.23 -10.10
CA ILE A 51 14.72 3.92 -10.19
C ILE A 51 14.31 3.60 -11.63
N TRP A 52 13.68 4.55 -12.31
CA TRP A 52 13.19 4.40 -13.69
C TRP A 52 14.27 4.66 -14.74
N SER A 53 15.14 5.64 -14.54
CA SER A 53 16.19 6.01 -15.50
C SER A 53 17.25 4.93 -15.71
N SER A 54 17.33 3.96 -14.79
CA SER A 54 18.19 2.78 -14.95
C SER A 54 17.72 1.85 -16.09
N SER A 55 16.43 1.88 -16.42
CA SER A 55 15.79 1.04 -17.43
C SER A 55 15.75 1.69 -18.82
N ASP A 56 15.50 0.85 -19.82
CA ASP A 56 15.13 1.27 -21.17
C ASP A 56 13.60 1.21 -21.35
N ALA A 57 13.03 2.17 -22.09
CA ALA A 57 11.59 2.28 -22.24
C ALA A 57 10.93 1.07 -22.90
N ASP A 58 11.57 0.44 -23.89
CA ASP A 58 11.02 -0.73 -24.58
C ASP A 58 11.12 -1.99 -23.71
N ALA A 59 12.23 -2.16 -23.00
CA ALA A 59 12.40 -3.24 -22.04
C ALA A 59 11.37 -3.14 -20.91
N LEU A 60 11.22 -1.95 -20.32
CA LEU A 60 10.27 -1.70 -19.26
C LEU A 60 8.82 -1.95 -19.72
N ARG A 61 8.48 -1.57 -20.96
CA ARG A 61 7.16 -1.86 -21.53
C ARG A 61 6.86 -3.36 -21.51
N VAL A 62 7.79 -4.20 -21.95
CA VAL A 62 7.63 -5.66 -21.95
C VAL A 62 7.46 -6.20 -20.52
N VAL A 63 8.25 -5.71 -19.57
CA VAL A 63 8.11 -6.09 -18.15
C VAL A 63 6.73 -5.73 -17.61
N LEU A 64 6.27 -4.51 -17.85
CA LEU A 64 4.96 -4.07 -17.39
C LEU A 64 3.81 -4.83 -18.05
N GLU A 65 3.92 -5.16 -19.34
CA GLU A 65 2.92 -5.95 -20.07
C GLU A 65 2.74 -7.35 -19.47
N ALA A 66 3.78 -7.93 -18.88
CA ALA A 66 3.77 -9.26 -18.26
C ALA A 66 3.12 -9.32 -16.86
N LEU A 67 2.94 -8.18 -16.18
CA LEU A 67 2.33 -8.10 -14.84
C LEU A 67 0.80 -8.24 -14.90
N PRO A 68 0.09 -8.48 -13.78
CA PRO A 68 -1.37 -8.35 -13.75
C PRO A 68 -1.85 -6.95 -14.17
N ALA A 69 -2.89 -6.89 -15.00
CA ALA A 69 -3.50 -5.65 -15.51
C ALA A 69 -4.76 -5.26 -14.72
N SER A 70 -5.15 -3.98 -14.75
CA SER A 70 -6.25 -3.46 -13.92
C SER A 70 -7.63 -3.98 -14.32
N ASN A 71 -7.78 -4.56 -15.51
CA ASN A 71 -9.01 -5.18 -15.99
C ASN A 71 -9.10 -6.68 -15.68
N GLY A 72 -8.08 -7.26 -15.02
CA GLY A 72 -8.05 -8.66 -14.63
C GLY A 72 -8.50 -8.89 -13.17
N GLN A 73 -8.27 -10.13 -12.69
CA GLN A 73 -8.56 -10.53 -11.31
C GLN A 73 -7.59 -9.93 -10.27
N GLY A 74 -6.55 -9.22 -10.72
CA GLY A 74 -5.52 -8.64 -9.86
C GLY A 74 -4.43 -9.64 -9.48
N TRP A 75 -3.74 -9.34 -8.38
CA TRP A 75 -2.67 -10.16 -7.81
C TRP A 75 -3.22 -11.18 -6.83
N ARG A 76 -2.64 -12.38 -6.80
CA ARG A 76 -2.97 -13.42 -5.81
C ARG A 76 -2.14 -13.30 -4.54
N HIS A 77 -0.90 -12.85 -4.65
CA HIS A 77 0.01 -12.74 -3.50
C HIS A 77 0.14 -11.29 -3.04
N GLY A 78 -0.36 -10.98 -1.84
CA GLY A 78 -0.34 -9.62 -1.27
C GLY A 78 1.05 -9.01 -1.19
N GLY A 79 2.07 -9.79 -0.79
CA GLY A 79 3.45 -9.32 -0.73
C GLY A 79 4.04 -8.96 -2.10
N ALA A 80 3.71 -9.73 -3.13
CA ALA A 80 4.12 -9.43 -4.51
C ALA A 80 3.41 -8.17 -5.04
N ALA A 81 2.10 -8.05 -4.77
CA ALA A 81 1.31 -6.87 -5.12
C ALA A 81 1.89 -5.59 -4.48
N ARG A 82 2.20 -5.62 -3.18
CA ARG A 82 2.79 -4.47 -2.46
C ARG A 82 4.19 -4.14 -2.96
N LEU A 83 5.02 -5.14 -3.27
CA LEU A 83 6.32 -4.91 -3.88
C LEU A 83 6.17 -4.19 -5.23
N ALA A 84 5.27 -4.65 -6.09
CA ALA A 84 4.99 -4.00 -7.37
C ALA A 84 4.41 -2.59 -7.19
N GLU A 85 3.42 -2.42 -6.31
CA GLU A 85 2.80 -1.12 -6.00
C GLU A 85 3.84 -0.08 -5.56
N ARG A 86 4.75 -0.44 -4.65
CA ARG A 86 5.83 0.46 -4.18
C ARG A 86 6.67 1.00 -5.33
N VAL A 87 7.03 0.15 -6.29
CA VAL A 87 7.79 0.58 -7.48
C VAL A 87 6.92 1.42 -8.40
N LEU A 88 5.73 0.95 -8.73
CA LEU A 88 4.83 1.59 -9.70
C LEU A 88 4.33 2.97 -9.23
N LEU A 89 4.32 3.24 -7.93
CA LEU A 89 3.96 4.54 -7.36
C LEU A 89 5.18 5.46 -7.09
N ALA A 90 6.41 5.00 -7.34
CA ALA A 90 7.62 5.77 -7.09
C ALA A 90 7.85 6.88 -8.12
N SER A 91 8.29 8.06 -7.67
CA SER A 91 8.78 9.11 -8.58
C SER A 91 10.18 8.78 -9.11
N GLY A 92 10.51 9.23 -10.32
CA GLY A 92 11.91 9.22 -10.78
C GLY A 92 12.10 9.78 -12.19
N GLU A 93 13.35 9.99 -12.60
CA GLU A 93 13.64 10.40 -13.98
C GLU A 93 13.13 9.35 -14.99
N PRO A 94 12.54 9.75 -16.13
CA PRO A 94 11.97 8.82 -17.08
C PRO A 94 13.02 7.80 -17.58
N PRO A 95 12.59 6.58 -17.96
CA PRO A 95 13.50 5.58 -18.50
C PRO A 95 14.18 6.10 -19.77
N ARG A 96 15.32 5.51 -20.11
CA ARG A 96 16.06 5.88 -21.33
C ARG A 96 15.16 5.67 -22.55
N GLY A 97 15.05 6.69 -23.40
CA GLY A 97 14.13 6.69 -24.54
C GLY A 97 12.64 6.86 -24.19
N GLY A 98 12.29 7.08 -22.92
CA GLY A 98 10.91 7.10 -22.43
C GLY A 98 10.33 8.47 -22.11
N ARG A 99 11.07 9.56 -22.36
CA ARG A 99 10.56 10.93 -22.15
C ARG A 99 9.33 11.16 -23.03
N ASP A 100 8.29 11.76 -22.46
CA ASP A 100 6.98 12.02 -23.07
C ASP A 100 6.27 10.75 -23.60
N ASN A 101 6.68 9.55 -23.14
CA ASN A 101 6.04 8.31 -23.52
C ASN A 101 4.78 8.07 -22.68
N PHE A 102 3.70 8.77 -23.04
CA PHE A 102 2.42 8.68 -22.34
C PHE A 102 1.78 7.29 -22.37
N ALA A 103 2.08 6.47 -23.37
CA ALA A 103 1.59 5.10 -23.43
C ALA A 103 2.25 4.23 -22.36
N LEU A 104 3.57 4.38 -22.18
CA LEU A 104 4.31 3.71 -21.12
C LEU A 104 3.87 4.20 -19.72
N ALA A 105 3.61 5.50 -19.56
CA ALA A 105 3.07 6.05 -18.33
C ALA A 105 1.65 5.54 -18.03
N ALA A 106 0.78 5.42 -19.05
CA ALA A 106 -0.54 4.81 -18.90
C ALA A 106 -0.44 3.35 -18.47
N LEU A 107 0.48 2.60 -19.08
CA LEU A 107 0.73 1.21 -18.72
C LEU A 107 1.21 1.09 -17.26
N ARG A 108 2.12 1.96 -16.81
CA ARG A 108 2.55 2.02 -15.41
C ARG A 108 1.37 2.25 -14.46
N ALA A 109 0.52 3.23 -14.74
CA ALA A 109 -0.65 3.55 -13.92
C ALA A 109 -1.69 2.40 -13.91
N ASP A 110 -1.88 1.73 -15.04
CA ASP A 110 -2.73 0.53 -15.14
C ASP A 110 -2.22 -0.60 -14.23
N ARG A 111 -0.92 -0.91 -14.29
CA ARG A 111 -0.33 -1.93 -13.40
C ARG A 111 -0.36 -1.50 -11.93
N ALA A 112 -0.21 -0.20 -11.66
CA ALA A 112 -0.34 0.34 -10.31
C ALA A 112 -1.76 0.12 -9.76
N LEU A 113 -2.79 0.30 -10.59
CA LEU A 113 -4.19 0.08 -10.20
C LEU A 113 -4.51 -1.41 -9.97
N ALA A 114 -3.85 -2.30 -10.71
CA ALA A 114 -3.95 -3.74 -10.46
C ALA A 114 -3.32 -4.16 -9.13
N ALA A 115 -2.15 -3.57 -8.80
CA ALA A 115 -1.35 -3.91 -7.62
C ALA A 115 -1.84 -3.22 -6.33
N GLY A 116 -2.38 -2.01 -6.45
CA GLY A 116 -2.62 -1.12 -5.34
C GLY A 116 -4.08 -0.75 -5.12
N ARG A 117 -4.28 0.36 -4.40
CA ARG A 117 -5.59 0.95 -4.12
C ARG A 117 -5.95 2.06 -5.10
N VAL A 118 -7.24 2.21 -5.37
CA VAL A 118 -7.77 3.21 -6.31
C VAL A 118 -7.41 4.64 -5.88
N GLU A 119 -7.41 4.93 -4.58
CA GLU A 119 -7.07 6.22 -3.98
C GLU A 119 -5.64 6.65 -4.33
N GLN A 120 -4.68 5.72 -4.20
CA GLN A 120 -3.26 6.03 -4.38
C GLN A 120 -2.92 6.28 -5.84
N VAL A 121 -3.58 5.55 -6.76
CA VAL A 121 -3.45 5.76 -8.19
C VAL A 121 -4.15 7.02 -8.64
N TYR A 122 -5.34 7.31 -8.08
CA TYR A 122 -6.01 8.59 -8.31
C TYR A 122 -5.12 9.77 -7.89
N GLN A 123 -4.51 9.72 -6.70
CA GLN A 123 -3.56 10.75 -6.23
C GLN A 123 -2.31 10.88 -7.12
N LEU A 124 -1.79 9.77 -7.65
CA LEU A 124 -0.71 9.78 -8.64
C LEU A 124 -1.14 10.53 -9.91
N LEU A 125 -2.32 10.19 -10.44
CA LEU A 125 -2.85 10.73 -11.69
C LEU A 125 -3.23 12.21 -11.54
N GLU A 126 -3.85 12.62 -10.43
CA GLU A 126 -4.13 14.04 -10.13
C GLU A 126 -2.88 14.94 -10.22
N ARG A 127 -1.72 14.40 -9.82
CA ARG A 127 -0.43 15.12 -9.87
C ARG A 127 0.28 14.97 -11.22
N THR A 128 -0.21 14.10 -12.11
CA THR A 128 0.44 13.80 -13.37
C THR A 128 0.23 14.95 -14.37
N PRO A 129 1.30 15.55 -14.91
CA PRO A 129 1.17 16.63 -15.89
C PRO A 129 0.66 16.08 -17.23
N ARG A 130 -0.02 16.96 -17.98
CA ARG A 130 -0.39 16.71 -19.39
C ARG A 130 -1.21 15.42 -19.60
N LEU A 131 -2.00 15.00 -18.60
CA LEU A 131 -2.93 13.87 -18.70
C LEU A 131 -3.78 13.94 -19.98
N ASN A 132 -4.26 15.14 -20.31
CA ASN A 132 -5.10 15.42 -21.48
C ASN A 132 -4.47 15.14 -22.84
N GLN A 133 -3.16 14.86 -22.90
CA GLN A 133 -2.47 14.46 -24.13
C GLN A 133 -2.55 12.96 -24.41
N SER A 134 -3.07 12.17 -23.46
CA SER A 134 -3.20 10.73 -23.55
C SER A 134 -4.59 10.29 -23.12
N SER A 135 -5.36 9.74 -24.06
CA SER A 135 -6.67 9.16 -23.80
C SER A 135 -6.57 8.07 -22.72
N ALA A 136 -5.55 7.21 -22.78
CA ALA A 136 -5.38 6.11 -21.82
C ALA A 136 -5.13 6.59 -20.38
N LEU A 137 -4.25 7.57 -20.18
CA LEU A 137 -4.00 8.16 -18.85
C LEU A 137 -5.22 8.92 -18.34
N SER A 138 -5.84 9.73 -19.20
CA SER A 138 -7.06 10.45 -18.86
C SER A 138 -8.18 9.49 -18.47
N ARG A 139 -8.29 8.34 -19.13
CA ARG A 139 -9.31 7.33 -18.82
C ARG A 139 -9.08 6.71 -17.46
N LEU A 140 -7.84 6.32 -17.13
CA LEU A 140 -7.51 5.83 -15.78
C LEU A 140 -7.84 6.88 -14.71
N HIS A 141 -7.54 8.14 -14.98
CA HIS A 141 -7.86 9.24 -14.06
C HIS A 141 -9.37 9.37 -13.87
N ALA A 142 -10.14 9.43 -14.96
CA ALA A 142 -11.59 9.54 -14.90
C ALA A 142 -12.25 8.31 -14.24
N GLU A 143 -11.85 7.09 -14.58
CA GLU A 143 -12.38 5.85 -13.97
C GLU A 143 -12.13 5.80 -12.47
N THR A 144 -10.90 6.13 -12.04
CA THR A 144 -10.56 6.16 -10.61
C THR A 144 -11.30 7.28 -9.89
N ALA A 145 -11.39 8.48 -10.46
CA ALA A 145 -12.16 9.60 -9.92
C ALA A 145 -13.65 9.26 -9.78
N PHE A 146 -14.29 8.74 -10.84
CA PHE A 146 -15.69 8.31 -10.78
C PHE A 146 -15.92 7.23 -9.71
N ALA A 147 -15.03 6.25 -9.60
CA ALA A 147 -15.14 5.21 -8.59
C ALA A 147 -14.96 5.71 -7.15
N LEU A 148 -14.30 6.85 -6.96
CA LEU A 148 -14.14 7.53 -5.67
C LEU A 148 -15.27 8.52 -5.38
N GLY A 149 -16.22 8.73 -6.31
CA GLY A 149 -17.26 9.76 -6.18
C GLY A 149 -16.80 11.18 -6.57
N GLU A 150 -15.57 11.33 -7.04
CA GLU A 150 -14.96 12.60 -7.48
C GLU A 150 -15.44 12.99 -8.90
N THR A 151 -16.74 13.20 -9.05
CA THR A 151 -17.40 13.46 -10.34
C THR A 151 -16.91 14.74 -11.00
N GLY A 152 -16.61 15.80 -10.23
CA GLY A 152 -16.06 17.06 -10.73
C GLY A 152 -14.72 16.88 -11.45
N PRO A 153 -13.67 16.36 -10.77
CA PRO A 153 -12.40 16.02 -11.40
C PRO A 153 -12.54 15.09 -12.61
N ALA A 154 -13.39 14.06 -12.53
CA ALA A 154 -13.62 13.13 -13.64
C ALA A 154 -14.18 13.85 -14.89
N CYS A 155 -15.17 14.73 -14.70
CA CYS A 155 -15.77 15.50 -15.77
C CYS A 155 -14.82 16.55 -16.36
N ASN A 156 -13.99 17.17 -15.54
CA ASN A 156 -12.93 18.07 -16.02
C ASN A 156 -11.93 17.34 -16.92
N THR A 157 -11.60 16.09 -16.62
CA THR A 157 -10.75 15.26 -17.47
C THR A 157 -11.41 14.94 -18.81
N ALA A 158 -12.69 14.57 -18.81
CA ALA A 158 -13.45 14.35 -20.04
C ALA A 158 -13.53 15.60 -20.93
N GLU A 159 -13.66 16.78 -20.34
CA GLU A 159 -13.71 18.05 -21.08
C GLU A 159 -12.33 18.53 -21.56
N SER A 160 -11.29 18.39 -20.75
CA SER A 160 -9.95 18.91 -21.08
C SER A 160 -9.16 18.04 -22.06
N LEU A 161 -9.60 16.80 -22.34
CA LEU A 161 -8.94 15.86 -23.24
C LEU A 161 -8.70 16.46 -24.63
N LEU A 162 -7.47 16.36 -25.14
CA LEU A 162 -7.08 16.91 -26.44
C LEU A 162 -7.02 15.85 -27.56
N ARG A 163 -6.75 14.58 -27.23
CA ARG A 163 -6.60 13.48 -28.19
C ARG A 163 -7.57 12.35 -27.87
N GLY A 164 -8.22 11.78 -28.89
CA GLY A 164 -9.13 10.63 -28.73
C GLY A 164 -10.50 10.99 -28.16
N ARG A 165 -10.95 12.25 -28.25
CA ARG A 165 -12.25 12.69 -27.70
C ARG A 165 -13.45 11.96 -28.31
N ASP A 166 -13.30 11.44 -29.52
CA ASP A 166 -14.30 10.69 -30.27
C ASP A 166 -14.36 9.20 -29.90
N GLU A 167 -13.46 8.70 -29.04
CA GLU A 167 -13.50 7.32 -28.59
C GLU A 167 -14.81 7.03 -27.81
N PRO A 168 -15.37 5.80 -27.92
CA PRO A 168 -16.64 5.42 -27.30
C PRO A 168 -16.75 5.76 -25.81
N TYR A 169 -15.67 5.58 -25.05
CA TYR A 169 -15.64 5.88 -23.63
C TYR A 169 -15.88 7.37 -23.34
N TRP A 170 -15.23 8.26 -24.08
CA TRP A 170 -15.31 9.70 -23.85
C TRP A 170 -16.65 10.31 -24.29
N LEU A 171 -17.34 9.68 -25.25
CA LEU A 171 -18.71 10.02 -25.55
C LEU A 171 -19.64 9.71 -24.37
N ARG A 172 -19.49 8.52 -23.76
CA ARG A 172 -20.27 8.12 -22.58
C ARG A 172 -20.01 9.01 -21.37
N ALA A 173 -18.74 9.23 -21.04
CA ALA A 173 -18.35 10.07 -19.91
C ALA A 173 -18.89 11.50 -20.05
N ARG A 174 -18.77 12.12 -21.24
CA ARG A 174 -19.31 13.46 -21.49
C ARG A 174 -20.83 13.52 -21.44
N ALA A 175 -21.53 12.53 -21.98
CA ALA A 175 -22.99 12.46 -21.86
C ALA A 175 -23.43 12.44 -20.38
N VAL A 176 -22.78 11.62 -19.55
CA VAL A 176 -23.04 11.57 -18.09
C VAL A 176 -22.70 12.90 -17.42
N CYS A 177 -21.55 13.49 -17.72
CA CYS A 177 -21.15 14.78 -17.16
C CYS A 177 -22.11 15.93 -17.53
N LEU A 178 -22.64 15.94 -18.76
CA LEU A 178 -23.65 16.89 -19.19
C LEU A 178 -24.97 16.69 -18.43
N ALA A 179 -25.38 15.44 -18.20
CA ALA A 179 -26.56 15.12 -17.40
C ALA A 179 -26.38 15.55 -15.93
N LEU A 180 -25.24 15.25 -15.31
CA LEU A 180 -24.90 15.68 -13.95
C LEU A 180 -24.85 17.22 -13.82
N ALA A 181 -24.44 17.92 -14.88
CA ALA A 181 -24.45 19.38 -14.95
C ALA A 181 -25.85 19.97 -15.27
N GLY A 182 -26.88 19.14 -15.48
CA GLY A 182 -28.24 19.56 -15.82
C GLY A 182 -28.46 19.98 -17.27
N ASN A 183 -27.49 19.78 -18.17
CA ASN A 183 -27.60 20.11 -19.59
C ASN A 183 -28.18 18.94 -20.40
N MET A 184 -29.45 18.61 -20.14
CA MET A 184 -30.12 17.44 -20.70
C MET A 184 -30.15 17.39 -22.23
N PRO A 185 -30.45 18.48 -22.98
CA PRO A 185 -30.47 18.42 -24.44
C PRO A 185 -29.12 18.03 -25.05
N ALA A 186 -28.02 18.54 -24.48
CA ALA A 186 -26.68 18.17 -24.93
C ALA A 186 -26.30 16.76 -24.48
N ALA A 187 -26.73 16.35 -23.28
CA ALA A 187 -26.50 15.01 -22.74
C ALA A 187 -27.14 13.94 -23.64
N GLU A 188 -28.41 14.10 -23.99
CA GLU A 188 -29.15 13.15 -24.85
C GLU A 188 -28.53 13.03 -26.24
N LEU A 189 -28.19 14.16 -26.89
CA LEU A 189 -27.54 14.16 -28.20
C LEU A 189 -26.18 13.43 -28.15
N THR A 190 -25.41 13.65 -27.09
CA THR A 190 -24.11 12.99 -26.90
C THR A 190 -24.30 11.50 -26.60
N ALA A 191 -25.33 11.15 -25.82
CA ALA A 191 -25.68 9.76 -25.51
C ALA A 191 -26.14 8.99 -26.75
N ASP A 192 -26.88 9.61 -27.67
CA ASP A 192 -27.24 9.00 -28.97
C ASP A 192 -26.00 8.59 -29.76
N LEU A 193 -25.01 9.48 -29.83
CA LEU A 193 -23.74 9.17 -30.47
C LEU A 193 -23.01 8.04 -29.72
N ALA A 194 -22.99 8.08 -28.39
CA ALA A 194 -22.37 7.04 -27.56
C ALA A 194 -23.05 5.66 -27.72
N ARG A 195 -24.39 5.62 -27.87
CA ARG A 195 -25.17 4.39 -28.07
C ARG A 195 -24.89 3.71 -29.41
N SER A 196 -24.54 4.50 -30.43
CA SER A 196 -24.15 3.99 -31.74
C SER A 196 -22.76 3.35 -31.78
N SER A 197 -21.99 3.48 -30.69
CA SER A 197 -20.62 2.96 -30.55
C SER A 197 -20.54 1.63 -29.78
N GLU A 198 -19.36 1.00 -29.75
CA GLU A 198 -19.12 -0.23 -28.99
C GLU A 198 -19.45 -0.07 -27.49
N GLY A 199 -20.14 -1.05 -26.92
CA GLY A 199 -20.62 -1.01 -25.53
C GLY A 199 -21.86 -0.13 -25.30
N GLY A 200 -22.43 0.47 -26.35
CA GLY A 200 -23.55 1.41 -26.27
C GLY A 200 -24.83 0.87 -25.63
N ARG A 201 -25.08 -0.45 -25.67
CA ARG A 201 -26.28 -1.07 -25.06
C ARG A 201 -26.28 -1.06 -23.54
N SER A 202 -25.15 -1.35 -22.89
CA SER A 202 -25.02 -1.31 -21.42
C SER A 202 -25.21 0.13 -20.95
N PHE A 203 -24.44 1.02 -21.56
CA PHE A 203 -24.47 2.45 -21.30
C PHE A 203 -25.86 3.07 -21.41
N GLY A 204 -26.61 2.75 -22.46
CA GLY A 204 -27.94 3.31 -22.67
C GLY A 204 -28.86 3.10 -21.47
N SER A 205 -28.83 1.93 -20.84
CA SER A 205 -29.69 1.64 -19.69
C SER A 205 -29.30 2.43 -18.42
N TRP A 206 -28.01 2.56 -18.16
CA TRP A 206 -27.48 3.38 -17.06
C TRP A 206 -27.75 4.87 -17.28
N PHE A 207 -27.57 5.34 -18.50
CA PHE A 207 -27.84 6.73 -18.86
C PHE A 207 -29.34 7.05 -18.77
N ASP A 208 -30.21 6.19 -19.29
CA ASP A 208 -31.66 6.36 -19.19
C ASP A 208 -32.12 6.35 -17.72
N ALA A 209 -31.50 5.53 -16.86
CA ALA A 209 -31.78 5.55 -15.42
C ALA A 209 -31.39 6.88 -14.78
N LEU A 210 -30.20 7.41 -15.08
CA LEU A 210 -29.72 8.72 -14.62
C LEU A 210 -30.64 9.87 -15.07
N VAL A 211 -30.97 9.92 -16.36
CA VAL A 211 -31.76 11.01 -16.96
C VAL A 211 -33.20 11.03 -16.47
N LEU A 212 -33.79 9.85 -16.24
CA LEU A 212 -35.18 9.69 -15.83
C LEU A 212 -35.35 9.59 -14.32
N ASP A 213 -34.26 9.75 -13.55
CA ASP A 213 -34.22 9.59 -12.09
C ASP A 213 -34.91 8.29 -11.63
N ARG A 214 -34.54 7.20 -12.31
CA ARG A 214 -35.03 5.85 -11.99
C ARG A 214 -34.03 5.16 -11.08
N GLY A 215 -34.52 4.30 -10.19
CA GLY A 215 -33.65 3.42 -9.41
C GLY A 215 -32.74 2.53 -10.28
N LEU A 216 -31.78 1.88 -9.64
CA LEU A 216 -30.72 1.12 -10.31
C LEU A 216 -31.28 0.11 -11.35
N PRO A 217 -30.65 -0.01 -12.52
CA PRO A 217 -31.05 -0.98 -13.53
C PRO A 217 -30.77 -2.41 -13.04
N SER A 218 -31.81 -3.10 -12.57
CA SER A 218 -31.74 -4.41 -11.90
C SER A 218 -31.12 -5.56 -12.70
N ALA A 219 -30.95 -5.41 -14.02
CA ALA A 219 -30.43 -6.44 -14.91
C ALA A 219 -28.95 -6.26 -15.29
N GLN A 220 -28.26 -5.20 -14.85
CA GLN A 220 -26.88 -4.92 -15.23
C GLN A 220 -26.02 -4.60 -14.02
N PRO A 221 -25.05 -5.47 -13.66
CA PRO A 221 -24.14 -5.16 -12.58
C PRO A 221 -23.14 -4.09 -12.99
N VAL A 222 -22.69 -3.29 -12.03
CA VAL A 222 -21.67 -2.26 -12.23
C VAL A 222 -20.34 -2.91 -12.65
N SER A 223 -19.73 -2.38 -13.72
CA SER A 223 -18.50 -2.93 -14.32
C SER A 223 -17.39 -1.89 -14.54
N THR A 224 -17.72 -0.60 -14.41
CA THR A 224 -16.77 0.52 -14.57
C THR A 224 -16.90 1.53 -13.44
N GLY A 225 -15.89 2.38 -13.25
CA GLY A 225 -15.98 3.51 -12.32
C GLY A 225 -17.08 4.49 -12.72
N LEU A 226 -17.26 4.73 -14.02
CA LEU A 226 -18.35 5.58 -14.53
C LEU A 226 -19.74 5.03 -14.13
N GLU A 227 -19.98 3.73 -14.32
CA GLU A 227 -21.23 3.09 -13.90
C GLU A 227 -21.40 3.12 -12.37
N LEU A 228 -20.30 2.98 -11.62
CA LEU A 228 -20.33 3.13 -10.16
C LEU A 228 -20.74 4.54 -9.73
N ALA A 229 -20.24 5.59 -10.40
CA ALA A 229 -20.64 6.97 -10.12
C ALA A 229 -22.12 7.22 -10.42
N ILE A 230 -22.65 6.65 -11.51
CA ILE A 230 -24.09 6.73 -11.82
C ILE A 230 -24.88 6.01 -10.71
N ALA A 231 -24.45 4.82 -10.31
CA ALA A 231 -25.12 4.05 -9.27
C ALA A 231 -25.15 4.80 -7.92
N ILE A 232 -24.03 5.41 -7.51
CA ILE A 232 -23.94 6.27 -6.32
C ILE A 232 -24.89 7.46 -6.42
N THR A 233 -25.02 8.06 -7.61
CA THR A 233 -25.93 9.20 -7.82
C THR A 233 -27.40 8.79 -7.68
N LEU A 234 -27.77 7.62 -8.21
CA LEU A 234 -29.14 7.11 -8.18
C LEU A 234 -29.55 6.53 -6.82
N ALA A 235 -28.60 6.00 -6.06
CA ALA A 235 -28.85 5.29 -4.81
C ALA A 235 -27.73 5.57 -3.78
N PRO A 236 -27.61 6.83 -3.28
CA PRO A 236 -26.48 7.25 -2.43
C PRO A 236 -26.41 6.51 -1.08
N GLU A 237 -27.55 6.04 -0.57
CA GLU A 237 -27.65 5.32 0.72
C GLU A 237 -27.68 3.79 0.53
N GLU A 238 -27.58 3.29 -0.70
CA GLU A 238 -27.59 1.85 -0.98
C GLU A 238 -26.18 1.32 -1.19
N ARG A 239 -25.94 0.09 -0.73
CA ARG A 239 -24.71 -0.63 -1.05
C ARG A 239 -24.74 -1.07 -2.50
N ILE A 240 -23.79 -0.57 -3.27
CA ILE A 240 -23.66 -0.91 -4.69
C ILE A 240 -22.86 -2.19 -4.85
N HIS A 241 -23.46 -3.18 -5.50
CA HIS A 241 -22.82 -4.43 -5.86
C HIS A 241 -22.29 -4.39 -7.30
N VAL A 242 -21.06 -4.84 -7.49
CA VAL A 242 -20.43 -4.96 -8.81
C VAL A 242 -20.51 -6.37 -9.36
N ALA A 243 -20.19 -6.53 -10.65
CA ALA A 243 -20.17 -7.84 -11.29
C ALA A 243 -19.17 -8.79 -10.61
N GLU A 244 -19.46 -10.09 -10.62
CA GLU A 244 -18.58 -11.12 -10.03
C GLU A 244 -17.17 -11.11 -10.65
N ASN A 245 -17.10 -10.85 -11.96
CA ASN A 245 -15.86 -10.71 -12.73
C ASN A 245 -15.31 -9.27 -12.75
N ALA A 246 -15.85 -8.34 -11.95
CA ALA A 246 -15.34 -6.98 -11.87
C ALA A 246 -13.90 -6.98 -11.33
N PRO A 247 -13.08 -6.02 -11.76
CA PRO A 247 -11.73 -5.85 -11.23
C PRO A 247 -11.70 -5.69 -9.71
N ALA A 248 -10.62 -6.18 -9.09
CA ALA A 248 -10.43 -6.10 -7.64
C ALA A 248 -10.50 -4.66 -7.12
N TRP A 249 -9.92 -3.68 -7.83
CA TRP A 249 -9.96 -2.27 -7.43
C TRP A 249 -11.39 -1.70 -7.43
N LEU A 250 -12.23 -2.13 -8.37
CA LEU A 250 -13.62 -1.66 -8.47
C LEU A 250 -14.50 -2.29 -7.39
N LYS A 251 -14.29 -3.58 -7.09
CA LYS A 251 -14.93 -4.26 -5.94
C LYS A 251 -14.64 -3.52 -4.64
N ARG A 252 -13.37 -3.14 -4.40
CA ARG A 252 -12.98 -2.36 -3.22
C ARG A 252 -13.60 -0.96 -3.23
N ALA A 253 -13.66 -0.31 -4.38
CA ALA A 253 -14.28 1.01 -4.49
C ALA A 253 -15.78 0.98 -4.14
N ALA A 254 -16.51 -0.01 -4.66
CA ALA A 254 -17.93 -0.20 -4.38
C ALA A 254 -18.20 -0.61 -2.93
N ALA A 255 -17.27 -1.33 -2.28
CA ALA A 255 -17.38 -1.67 -0.87
C ALA A 255 -17.43 -0.45 0.07
N ARG A 256 -17.05 0.74 -0.39
CA ARG A 256 -17.17 2.01 0.36
C ARG A 256 -18.57 2.66 0.23
N THR A 257 -19.44 2.10 -0.60
CA THR A 257 -20.81 2.60 -0.77
C THR A 257 -21.75 1.97 0.25
N GLY A 258 -22.83 2.68 0.56
CA GLY A 258 -23.79 2.28 1.58
C GLY A 258 -24.18 3.48 2.45
N PRO A 259 -25.10 3.25 3.38
CA PRO A 259 -25.55 4.30 4.29
C PRO A 259 -24.39 4.75 5.18
N ALA A 260 -24.43 6.03 5.58
CA ALA A 260 -23.46 6.53 6.55
C ALA A 260 -23.49 5.70 7.84
N ILE A 261 -22.34 5.21 8.27
CA ILE A 261 -22.20 4.45 9.50
C ILE A 261 -22.48 5.41 10.67
N THR A 262 -23.51 5.11 11.45
CA THR A 262 -23.84 5.85 12.67
C THR A 262 -23.51 4.96 13.87
N LEU A 263 -22.54 5.40 14.67
CA LEU A 263 -22.15 4.73 15.89
C LEU A 263 -22.75 5.46 17.11
N PRO A 264 -23.13 4.72 18.17
CA PRO A 264 -23.44 5.29 19.47
C PRO A 264 -22.35 6.26 19.98
N GLU A 265 -22.75 7.23 20.81
CA GLU A 265 -21.80 8.17 21.44
C GLU A 265 -20.95 7.48 22.52
N GLN A 266 -21.48 6.44 23.16
CA GLN A 266 -20.75 5.64 24.15
C GLN A 266 -19.88 4.61 23.44
N LEU A 267 -18.59 4.54 23.81
CA LEU A 267 -17.58 3.78 23.07
C LEU A 267 -17.74 2.26 23.20
N ASP A 268 -18.22 1.78 24.34
CA ASP A 268 -18.57 0.39 24.59
C ASP A 268 -19.75 -0.04 23.72
N GLU A 269 -20.84 0.74 23.72
CA GLU A 269 -21.99 0.51 22.84
C GLU A 269 -21.59 0.61 21.35
N ALA A 270 -20.67 1.53 21.02
CA ALA A 270 -20.15 1.68 19.67
C ALA A 270 -19.32 0.47 19.22
N LEU A 271 -18.50 -0.09 20.10
CA LEU A 271 -17.75 -1.30 19.82
C LEU A 271 -18.69 -2.50 19.63
N GLU A 272 -19.67 -2.68 20.51
CA GLU A 272 -20.69 -3.74 20.36
C GLU A 272 -21.45 -3.60 19.03
N ALA A 273 -21.87 -2.38 18.68
CA ALA A 273 -22.52 -2.09 17.42
C ALA A 273 -21.62 -2.41 16.22
N ALA A 274 -20.34 -2.03 16.28
CA ALA A 274 -19.36 -2.33 15.24
C ALA A 274 -19.13 -3.85 15.10
N MET A 275 -19.06 -4.59 16.21
CA MET A 275 -18.93 -6.05 16.20
C MET A 275 -20.15 -6.77 15.62
N ALA A 276 -21.33 -6.14 15.63
CA ALA A 276 -22.54 -6.67 14.99
C ALA A 276 -22.63 -6.37 13.48
N MET A 277 -21.78 -5.49 12.95
CA MET A 277 -21.68 -5.19 11.52
C MET A 277 -20.90 -6.29 10.78
N GLU A 278 -20.98 -6.27 9.45
CA GLU A 278 -20.25 -7.19 8.58
C GLU A 278 -19.49 -6.45 7.48
N GLY A 279 -18.42 -7.07 6.97
CA GLY A 279 -17.67 -6.60 5.81
C GLY A 279 -17.10 -5.20 5.96
N ALA A 280 -17.31 -4.35 4.96
CA ALA A 280 -16.71 -3.03 4.89
C ALA A 280 -17.20 -2.05 5.97
N ASP A 281 -18.47 -2.16 6.39
CA ASP A 281 -19.01 -1.31 7.45
C ASP A 281 -18.35 -1.62 8.78
N ARG A 282 -18.24 -2.91 9.12
CA ARG A 282 -17.49 -3.36 10.30
C ARG A 282 -16.05 -2.86 10.25
N ALA A 283 -15.37 -3.03 9.11
CA ALA A 283 -14.00 -2.59 8.95
C ALA A 283 -13.82 -1.07 9.15
N ALA A 284 -14.77 -0.26 8.66
CA ALA A 284 -14.75 1.20 8.82
C ALA A 284 -15.14 1.64 10.24
N ALA A 285 -16.13 0.99 10.86
CA ALA A 285 -16.54 1.26 12.23
C ALA A 285 -15.41 0.94 13.23
N LEU A 286 -14.81 -0.26 13.13
CA LEU A 286 -13.67 -0.65 13.96
C LEU A 286 -12.46 0.26 13.76
N ALA A 287 -12.20 0.69 12.51
CA ALA A 287 -11.15 1.67 12.22
C ALA A 287 -11.38 3.00 12.95
N ALA A 288 -12.61 3.53 12.91
CA ALA A 288 -12.96 4.77 13.59
C ALA A 288 -12.81 4.65 15.12
N ILE A 289 -13.21 3.52 15.70
CA ILE A 289 -13.08 3.23 17.14
C ILE A 289 -11.62 2.95 17.53
N ALA A 290 -10.79 2.42 16.64
CA ALA A 290 -9.36 2.21 16.91
C ALA A 290 -8.56 3.52 16.94
N GLN A 291 -8.98 4.53 16.18
CA GLN A 291 -8.26 5.81 16.02
C GLN A 291 -8.63 6.90 17.03
N GLN A 292 -9.66 6.69 17.85
CA GLN A 292 -10.01 7.63 18.91
C GLN A 292 -8.98 7.64 20.04
N ASP A 293 -8.89 8.77 20.74
CA ASP A 293 -7.88 9.03 21.78
C ASP A 293 -8.43 9.07 23.22
N ILE A 294 -9.68 8.66 23.42
CA ILE A 294 -10.45 8.73 24.67
C ILE A 294 -10.20 7.49 25.54
N ASP A 295 -10.41 6.28 24.99
CA ASP A 295 -10.26 5.01 25.70
C ASP A 295 -9.35 4.05 24.94
N ARG A 296 -8.13 3.86 25.42
CA ARG A 296 -7.13 3.03 24.76
C ARG A 296 -7.38 1.53 24.86
N LEU A 297 -8.20 1.08 25.81
CA LEU A 297 -8.56 -0.34 25.93
C LEU A 297 -9.57 -0.69 24.85
N ILE A 298 -10.62 0.13 24.72
CA ILE A 298 -11.63 -0.05 23.66
C ILE A 298 -10.98 0.11 22.28
N ALA A 299 -10.06 1.08 22.11
CA ALA A 299 -9.31 1.21 20.87
C ALA A 299 -8.49 -0.04 20.52
N ALA A 300 -7.84 -0.64 21.53
CA ALA A 300 -7.06 -1.87 21.34
C ALA A 300 -7.93 -3.06 20.96
N GLU A 301 -9.10 -3.22 21.58
CA GLU A 301 -10.06 -4.28 21.25
C GLU A 301 -10.64 -4.09 19.85
N ALA A 302 -11.01 -2.86 19.49
CA ALA A 302 -11.47 -2.54 18.14
C ALA A 302 -10.39 -2.83 17.08
N LEU A 303 -9.14 -2.46 17.35
CA LEU A 303 -8.03 -2.75 16.44
C LEU A 303 -7.78 -4.26 16.34
N ALA A 304 -7.83 -4.99 17.46
CA ALA A 304 -7.65 -6.44 17.44
C ALA A 304 -8.72 -7.12 16.57
N ALA A 305 -9.99 -6.78 16.76
CA ALA A 305 -11.08 -7.28 15.91
C ALA A 305 -10.86 -6.90 14.43
N ARG A 306 -10.35 -5.69 14.15
CA ARG A 306 -10.04 -5.27 12.79
C ARG A 306 -8.89 -6.07 12.17
N LEU A 307 -7.87 -6.40 12.94
CA LEU A 307 -6.76 -7.24 12.50
C LEU A 307 -7.21 -8.69 12.27
N ASP A 308 -8.12 -9.21 13.08
CA ASP A 308 -8.73 -10.54 12.88
C ASP A 308 -9.52 -10.60 11.57
N ASP A 309 -10.32 -9.57 11.28
CA ASP A 309 -10.99 -9.43 9.98
C ASP A 309 -9.95 -9.39 8.84
N ALA A 310 -8.84 -8.68 9.03
CA ALA A 310 -7.78 -8.60 8.03
C ALA A 310 -7.10 -9.94 7.76
N VAL A 311 -6.92 -10.79 8.78
CA VAL A 311 -6.41 -12.17 8.62
C VAL A 311 -7.38 -12.99 7.76
N ASN A 312 -8.67 -12.95 8.07
CA ASN A 312 -9.70 -13.67 7.31
C ASN A 312 -9.80 -13.21 5.85
N GLU A 313 -9.45 -11.95 5.58
CA GLU A 313 -9.40 -11.35 4.25
C GLU A 313 -8.08 -11.60 3.50
N GLY A 314 -7.05 -12.14 4.16
CA GLY A 314 -5.70 -12.29 3.60
C GLY A 314 -4.99 -10.95 3.37
N ARG A 315 -5.25 -9.97 4.24
CA ARG A 315 -4.76 -8.58 4.15
C ARG A 315 -4.14 -8.10 5.46
N PHE A 316 -3.69 -9.00 6.33
CA PHE A 316 -3.20 -8.63 7.65
C PHE A 316 -2.07 -7.60 7.55
N ALA A 317 -1.06 -7.86 6.72
CA ALA A 317 0.09 -6.97 6.62
C ALA A 317 -0.27 -5.62 5.96
N GLU A 318 -1.33 -5.55 5.16
CA GLU A 318 -1.81 -4.29 4.60
C GLU A 318 -2.51 -3.43 5.67
N VAL A 319 -3.32 -4.05 6.52
CA VAL A 319 -4.07 -3.35 7.57
C VAL A 319 -3.18 -2.99 8.74
N ALA A 320 -2.36 -3.93 9.21
CA ALA A 320 -1.47 -3.76 10.37
C ALA A 320 -0.56 -2.53 10.27
N ARG A 321 -0.03 -2.26 9.08
CA ARG A 321 0.88 -1.14 8.81
C ARG A 321 0.24 0.23 8.93
N ALA A 322 -1.09 0.30 8.78
CA ALA A 322 -1.83 1.53 8.96
C ALA A 322 -2.04 1.91 10.43
N TYR A 323 -1.82 0.97 11.37
CA TYR A 323 -2.16 1.12 12.79
C TYR A 323 -0.98 0.95 13.75
N ALA A 324 0.26 0.91 13.24
CA ALA A 324 1.43 0.75 14.12
C ALA A 324 1.51 1.88 15.16
N MET A 325 1.23 3.12 14.74
CA MET A 325 1.23 4.31 15.62
C MET A 325 0.19 4.20 16.75
N GLU A 326 -1.01 3.69 16.45
CA GLU A 326 -2.09 3.49 17.41
C GLU A 326 -1.69 2.46 18.46
N ILE A 327 -1.06 1.35 18.04
CA ILE A 327 -0.56 0.29 18.95
C ILE A 327 0.45 0.84 19.96
N GLU A 328 1.24 1.84 19.58
CA GLU A 328 2.22 2.47 20.48
C GLU A 328 1.58 3.12 21.71
N THR A 329 0.31 3.52 21.59
CA THR A 329 -0.41 4.24 22.64
C THR A 329 -1.14 3.30 23.61
N PHE A 330 -1.21 2.01 23.30
CA PHE A 330 -1.97 1.06 24.09
C PHE A 330 -1.22 0.65 25.35
N PRO A 331 -1.90 0.61 26.52
CA PRO A 331 -1.31 0.06 27.73
C PRO A 331 -1.09 -1.45 27.57
N ILE A 332 0.01 -1.96 28.10
CA ILE A 332 0.29 -3.40 28.14
C ILE A 332 -0.31 -3.95 29.44
N ASN A 333 -1.47 -4.59 29.35
CA ASN A 333 -2.14 -5.25 30.47
C ASN A 333 -2.70 -6.61 30.02
N GLU A 334 -3.41 -7.32 30.90
CA GLU A 334 -3.94 -8.65 30.58
C GLU A 334 -4.85 -8.66 29.34
N GLN A 335 -5.75 -7.68 29.22
CA GLN A 335 -6.71 -7.59 28.12
C GLN A 335 -6.01 -7.35 26.78
N THR A 336 -5.07 -6.40 26.75
CA THR A 336 -4.38 -6.04 25.50
C THR A 336 -3.29 -7.07 25.13
N LEU A 337 -2.69 -7.75 26.12
CA LEU A 337 -1.75 -8.83 25.88
C LEU A 337 -2.38 -10.06 25.21
N ALA A 338 -3.68 -10.30 25.40
CA ALA A 338 -4.38 -11.35 24.65
C ALA A 338 -4.27 -11.15 23.12
N HIS A 339 -4.11 -9.91 22.67
CA HIS A 339 -3.92 -9.54 21.25
C HIS A 339 -2.45 -9.29 20.87
N GLY A 340 -1.53 -9.48 21.82
CA GLY A 340 -0.11 -9.16 21.71
C GLY A 340 0.60 -9.74 20.48
N PRO A 341 0.37 -11.01 20.05
CA PRO A 341 1.04 -11.55 18.87
C PRO A 341 0.81 -10.71 17.60
N ARG A 342 -0.44 -10.26 17.37
CA ARG A 342 -0.78 -9.44 16.20
C ARG A 342 -0.21 -8.03 16.31
N PHE A 343 -0.22 -7.44 17.51
CA PHE A 343 0.42 -6.16 17.74
C PHE A 343 1.93 -6.20 17.51
N ILE A 344 2.61 -7.26 17.92
CA ILE A 344 4.05 -7.45 17.66
C ILE A 344 4.33 -7.59 16.17
N LEU A 345 3.54 -8.39 15.43
CA LEU A 345 3.69 -8.51 13.99
C LEU A 345 3.46 -7.17 13.28
N ALA A 346 2.47 -6.38 13.71
CA ALA A 346 2.20 -5.05 13.18
C ALA A 346 3.36 -4.07 13.43
N LEU A 347 3.88 -4.03 14.65
CA LEU A 347 5.04 -3.22 15.02
C LEU A 347 6.30 -3.65 14.25
N ALA A 348 6.53 -4.96 14.08
CA ALA A 348 7.65 -5.48 13.30
C ALA A 348 7.55 -5.08 11.82
N LEU A 349 6.35 -5.11 11.22
CA LEU A 349 6.13 -4.69 9.84
C LEU A 349 6.48 -3.21 9.58
N GLU A 350 6.33 -2.34 10.58
CA GLU A 350 6.70 -0.92 10.51
C GLU A 350 8.10 -0.63 11.07
N GLY A 351 8.81 -1.64 11.59
CA GLY A 351 10.17 -1.49 12.10
C GLY A 351 10.26 -0.89 13.51
N GLU A 352 9.16 -0.90 14.28
CA GLU A 352 9.10 -0.43 15.67
C GLU A 352 9.66 -1.49 16.65
N LEU A 353 10.96 -1.79 16.50
CA LEU A 353 11.62 -2.95 17.14
C LEU A 353 11.60 -2.90 18.67
N GLU A 354 11.89 -1.74 19.26
CA GLU A 354 11.94 -1.59 20.73
C GLU A 354 10.58 -1.91 21.37
N ARG A 355 9.50 -1.45 20.72
CA ARG A 355 8.14 -1.71 21.19
C ARG A 355 7.72 -3.16 20.93
N ALA A 356 8.07 -3.71 19.77
CA ALA A 356 7.83 -5.11 19.47
C ALA A 356 8.49 -6.02 20.53
N TRP A 357 9.73 -5.72 20.94
CA TRP A 357 10.42 -6.43 22.03
C TRP A 357 9.72 -6.26 23.38
N ARG A 358 9.28 -5.05 23.73
CA ARG A 358 8.55 -4.79 24.98
C ARG A 358 7.26 -5.62 25.07
N TRP A 359 6.47 -5.65 24.00
CA TRP A 359 5.27 -6.48 23.92
C TRP A 359 5.60 -7.97 23.99
N ARG A 360 6.66 -8.40 23.31
CA ARG A 360 7.14 -9.80 23.34
C ARG A 360 7.57 -10.23 24.74
N GLU A 361 8.29 -9.39 25.47
CA GLU A 361 8.73 -9.69 26.83
C GLU A 361 7.56 -9.79 27.81
N ALA A 362 6.57 -8.90 27.66
CA ALA A 362 5.35 -8.93 28.44
C ALA A 362 4.47 -10.16 28.12
N LEU A 363 4.41 -10.62 26.86
CA LEU A 363 3.74 -11.89 26.50
C LEU A 363 4.38 -13.09 27.20
N LEU A 364 5.70 -13.10 27.37
CA LEU A 364 6.41 -14.19 28.03
C LEU A 364 6.25 -14.15 29.56
N SER A 365 6.31 -12.95 30.13
CA SER A 365 6.38 -12.74 31.58
C SER A 365 5.02 -12.51 32.24
N GLY A 366 4.00 -12.20 31.45
CA GLY A 366 2.70 -11.70 31.90
C GLY A 366 2.68 -10.17 32.08
N PRO A 367 1.48 -9.58 32.27
CA PRO A 367 1.33 -8.14 32.47
C PRO A 367 2.09 -7.66 33.72
N GLU A 368 2.60 -6.42 33.67
CA GLU A 368 3.18 -5.79 34.86
C GLU A 368 2.11 -5.68 35.94
N ARG A 369 2.26 -6.47 37.01
CA ARG A 369 1.36 -6.39 38.15
C ARG A 369 1.62 -5.08 38.88
N ASP A 370 0.59 -4.23 38.98
CA ASP A 370 0.59 -3.09 39.89
C ASP A 370 0.81 -3.63 41.31
N ARG A 371 2.07 -3.65 41.76
CA ARG A 371 2.36 -3.86 43.17
C ARG A 371 1.91 -2.59 43.86
N PRO A 372 0.88 -2.62 44.74
CA PRO A 372 0.57 -1.45 45.54
C PRO A 372 1.85 -1.07 46.26
N MET A 373 2.31 0.14 45.99
CA MET A 373 3.51 0.71 46.59
C MET A 373 3.33 0.56 48.10
N GLN A 374 4.05 -0.39 48.69
CA GLN A 374 3.94 -0.69 50.10
C GLN A 374 4.38 0.59 50.80
N GLU A 375 3.41 1.39 51.27
CA GLU A 375 3.69 2.58 52.06
C GLU A 375 4.53 2.13 53.24
N MET A 376 5.84 2.31 53.13
CA MET A 376 6.80 2.18 54.23
C MET A 376 6.61 3.38 55.16
N ASN A 377 5.39 3.58 55.66
CA ASN A 377 5.13 4.48 56.76
C ASN A 377 5.41 3.71 58.04
N GLY A 378 6.63 3.89 58.55
CA GLY A 378 7.04 3.40 59.84
C GLY A 378 6.15 3.97 60.94
N GLN A 379 5.34 3.12 61.55
CA GLN A 379 4.78 3.36 62.89
C GLN A 379 5.02 2.12 63.76
N PRO A 380 5.84 2.22 64.82
CA PRO A 380 6.00 1.15 65.78
C PRO A 380 4.87 1.22 66.80
N GLY A 381 3.96 0.25 66.75
CA GLY A 381 3.06 -0.05 67.85
C GLY A 381 1.60 -0.21 67.43
N MET A 382 1.20 -1.45 67.15
CA MET A 382 0.07 -2.10 67.83
C MET A 382 0.03 -3.58 67.42
N LEU A 383 0.12 -4.45 68.43
CA LEU A 383 -0.08 -5.90 68.29
C LEU A 383 -1.58 -6.18 68.18
N THR A 384 -2.12 -6.05 66.97
CA THR A 384 -3.40 -6.65 66.60
C THR A 384 -3.25 -7.19 65.18
N PRO A 385 -3.34 -8.51 64.96
CA PRO A 385 -3.36 -9.03 63.60
C PRO A 385 -4.64 -8.53 62.93
N PRO A 386 -4.58 -7.91 61.74
CA PRO A 386 -5.79 -7.60 61.00
C PRO A 386 -6.51 -8.92 60.66
N PRO A 387 -7.85 -8.93 60.58
CA PRO A 387 -8.57 -10.11 60.13
C PRO A 387 -8.08 -10.50 58.73
N ALA A 388 -7.59 -11.73 58.61
CA ALA A 388 -7.17 -12.34 57.36
C ALA A 388 -8.41 -12.55 56.49
N SER A 389 -8.76 -11.55 55.69
CA SER A 389 -9.76 -11.67 54.62
C SER A 389 -9.53 -10.58 53.57
N PHE A 390 -8.31 -10.51 53.03
CA PHE A 390 -8.18 -10.12 51.63
C PHE A 390 -8.24 -11.44 50.86
N GLY A 391 -9.43 -11.78 50.38
CA GLY A 391 -9.54 -12.73 49.30
C GLY A 391 -8.86 -12.08 48.10
N PHE A 392 -7.57 -12.33 47.94
CA PHE A 392 -6.99 -12.30 46.61
C PHE A 392 -7.81 -13.35 45.86
N THR A 393 -8.66 -12.90 44.95
CA THR A 393 -9.08 -13.75 43.86
C THR A 393 -7.78 -14.28 43.28
N ASP A 394 -7.56 -15.60 43.36
CA ASP A 394 -6.50 -16.26 42.61
C ASP A 394 -6.84 -15.99 41.13
N GLU A 395 -6.36 -14.87 40.60
CA GLU A 395 -6.36 -14.59 39.18
C GLU A 395 -5.55 -15.71 38.54
N ASP A 396 -6.14 -16.36 37.53
CA ASP A 396 -5.50 -17.47 36.86
C ASP A 396 -4.09 -17.05 36.40
N PRO A 397 -3.06 -17.88 36.63
CA PRO A 397 -1.71 -17.53 36.25
C PRO A 397 -1.63 -17.34 34.74
N TRP A 398 -1.10 -16.20 34.30
CA TRP A 398 -0.87 -15.89 32.89
C TRP A 398 -0.16 -17.05 32.17
N GLU A 399 -0.83 -17.61 31.17
CA GLU A 399 -0.27 -18.66 30.32
C GLU A 399 0.30 -18.02 29.04
N PRO A 400 1.62 -18.09 28.82
CA PRO A 400 2.22 -17.51 27.64
C PRO A 400 1.77 -18.26 26.37
N PRO A 401 1.84 -17.60 25.19
CA PRO A 401 1.56 -18.26 23.91
C PRO A 401 2.43 -19.50 23.68
N SER A 402 1.99 -20.38 22.79
CA SER A 402 2.76 -21.58 22.46
C SER A 402 4.17 -21.23 21.97
N PRO A 403 5.18 -22.10 22.20
CA PRO A 403 6.54 -21.86 21.73
C PRO A 403 6.64 -21.57 20.23
N ALA A 404 5.78 -22.19 19.40
CA ALA A 404 5.74 -21.96 17.96
C ALA A 404 5.34 -20.53 17.60
N VAL A 405 4.40 -19.93 18.34
CA VAL A 405 4.01 -18.52 18.19
C VAL A 405 5.17 -17.62 18.60
N MET A 406 5.77 -17.87 19.76
CA MET A 406 6.92 -17.07 20.24
C MET A 406 8.09 -17.09 19.26
N VAL A 407 8.41 -18.25 18.67
CA VAL A 407 9.44 -18.38 17.62
C VAL A 407 9.09 -17.56 16.37
N ALA A 408 7.83 -17.54 15.95
CA ALA A 408 7.39 -16.74 14.80
C ALA A 408 7.54 -15.23 15.05
N LEU A 409 7.20 -14.77 16.27
CA LEU A 409 7.36 -13.38 16.68
C LEU A 409 8.83 -12.97 16.74
N ASP A 410 9.68 -13.81 17.36
CA ASP A 410 11.13 -13.57 17.42
C ASP A 410 11.75 -13.54 16.02
N MET A 411 11.27 -14.39 15.11
CA MET A 411 11.66 -14.39 13.70
C MET A 411 11.24 -13.09 13.00
N ALA A 412 10.01 -12.62 13.21
CA ALA A 412 9.50 -11.38 12.61
C ALA A 412 10.34 -10.17 13.05
N ILE A 413 10.63 -10.07 14.36
CA ILE A 413 11.47 -9.01 14.91
C ILE A 413 12.90 -9.12 14.36
N GLY A 414 13.48 -10.32 14.28
CA GLY A 414 14.81 -10.53 13.73
C GLY A 414 14.94 -10.17 12.24
N ILE A 415 13.91 -10.45 11.43
CA ILE A 415 13.86 -10.04 10.02
C ILE A 415 13.74 -8.51 9.92
N ALA A 416 12.84 -7.90 10.71
CA ALA A 416 12.66 -6.45 10.73
C ALA A 416 13.94 -5.70 11.17
N ALA A 417 14.75 -6.32 12.04
CA ALA A 417 16.03 -5.80 12.50
C ALA A 417 17.21 -6.05 11.52
N ASP A 418 16.99 -6.80 10.42
CA ASP A 418 18.07 -7.32 9.56
C ASP A 418 19.16 -8.11 10.34
N ASP A 419 18.77 -8.84 11.39
CA ASP A 419 19.67 -9.65 12.22
C ASP A 419 19.72 -11.12 11.77
N ILE A 420 19.35 -11.40 10.51
CA ILE A 420 19.13 -12.76 10.02
C ILE A 420 20.40 -13.62 9.93
N GLY A 421 21.57 -12.99 10.01
CA GLY A 421 22.88 -13.66 10.01
C GLY A 421 23.39 -14.05 11.40
N SER A 422 22.68 -13.70 12.48
CA SER A 422 23.15 -13.93 13.84
C SER A 422 23.01 -15.40 14.26
N GLY A 423 23.90 -15.84 15.16
CA GLY A 423 23.83 -17.18 15.75
C GLY A 423 22.49 -17.48 16.43
N PRO A 424 21.92 -16.56 17.23
CA PRO A 424 20.57 -16.70 17.80
C PRO A 424 19.49 -16.87 16.72
N PHE A 425 19.56 -16.11 15.62
CA PHE A 425 18.58 -16.24 14.53
C PHE A 425 18.64 -17.62 13.86
N GLY A 426 19.82 -18.24 13.75
CA GLY A 426 19.96 -19.61 13.25
C GLY A 426 19.18 -20.64 14.08
N ALA A 427 19.09 -20.46 15.40
CA ALA A 427 18.30 -21.33 16.27
C ALA A 427 16.79 -21.12 16.08
N ILE A 428 16.35 -19.87 15.91
CA ILE A 428 14.96 -19.52 15.58
C ILE A 428 14.56 -20.18 14.24
N LEU A 429 15.43 -20.08 13.24
CA LEU A 429 15.22 -20.65 11.91
C LEU A 429 15.11 -22.18 11.97
N ALA A 430 15.97 -22.83 12.76
CA ALA A 430 15.90 -24.28 12.97
C ALA A 430 14.58 -24.71 13.63
N ALA A 431 14.15 -24.02 14.69
CA ALA A 431 12.89 -24.31 15.38
C ALA A 431 11.68 -24.11 14.44
N ARG A 432 11.70 -23.06 13.62
CA ARG A 432 10.66 -22.77 12.63
C ARG A 432 10.51 -23.88 11.59
N ALA A 433 11.61 -24.54 11.24
CA ALA A 433 11.64 -25.55 10.19
C ALA A 433 11.24 -26.97 10.64
N GLU A 434 11.01 -27.18 11.94
CA GLU A 434 10.49 -28.46 12.45
C GLU A 434 9.09 -28.79 11.89
N ASP A 435 8.31 -27.75 11.56
CA ASP A 435 7.00 -27.86 10.91
C ASP A 435 7.04 -27.17 9.54
N ALA A 436 7.53 -27.92 8.56
CA ALA A 436 7.88 -27.49 7.20
C ALA A 436 6.67 -27.41 6.25
N ARG A 437 5.79 -26.43 6.48
CA ARG A 437 4.70 -26.08 5.56
C ARG A 437 5.24 -25.36 4.30
N PRO A 438 4.58 -25.46 3.13
CA PRO A 438 5.04 -24.80 1.90
C PRO A 438 5.34 -23.31 2.05
N GLU A 439 4.48 -22.57 2.77
CA GLU A 439 4.64 -21.14 3.02
C GLU A 439 5.87 -20.84 3.88
N ARG A 440 6.12 -21.66 4.90
CA ARG A 440 7.29 -21.55 5.77
C ARG A 440 8.57 -21.90 5.02
N LEU A 441 8.55 -22.97 4.22
CA LEU A 441 9.68 -23.31 3.35
C LEU A 441 10.01 -22.16 2.41
N ALA A 442 9.00 -21.44 1.90
CA ALA A 442 9.24 -20.27 1.07
C ALA A 442 9.90 -19.11 1.81
N GLN A 443 9.44 -18.80 3.02
CA GLN A 443 10.09 -17.81 3.88
C GLN A 443 11.55 -18.19 4.19
N LEU A 444 11.78 -19.46 4.58
CA LEU A 444 13.11 -19.99 4.90
C LEU A 444 14.05 -19.95 3.70
N ALA A 445 13.57 -20.30 2.50
CA ALA A 445 14.35 -20.25 1.27
C ALA A 445 14.76 -18.82 0.90
N GLY A 446 13.83 -17.86 1.06
CA GLY A 446 14.13 -16.43 0.90
C GLY A 446 15.23 -15.96 1.85
N LEU A 447 15.13 -16.31 3.14
CA LEU A 447 16.14 -15.94 4.15
C LEU A 447 17.50 -16.60 3.89
N ALA A 448 17.51 -17.86 3.46
CA ALA A 448 18.72 -18.56 3.05
C ALA A 448 19.45 -17.80 1.93
N ALA A 449 18.70 -17.31 0.95
CA ALA A 449 19.22 -16.53 -0.17
C ALA A 449 19.78 -15.17 0.26
N LEU A 450 19.31 -14.62 1.38
CA LEU A 450 19.81 -13.38 2.00
C LEU A 450 20.95 -13.60 3.00
N GLY A 451 21.41 -14.85 3.17
CA GLY A 451 22.57 -15.19 4.00
C GLY A 451 22.24 -15.74 5.39
N ALA A 452 20.98 -16.05 5.69
CA ALA A 452 20.63 -16.71 6.95
C ALA A 452 21.25 -18.11 7.03
N SER A 453 21.72 -18.50 8.22
CA SER A 453 22.29 -19.83 8.43
C SER A 453 21.17 -20.87 8.49
N VAL A 454 21.08 -21.69 7.44
CA VAL A 454 20.03 -22.71 7.33
C VAL A 454 20.57 -24.09 7.71
N PRO A 455 19.93 -24.81 8.67
CA PRO A 455 20.34 -26.16 9.05
C PRO A 455 20.31 -27.13 7.87
N GLU A 456 21.12 -28.19 7.96
CA GLU A 456 21.21 -29.21 6.91
C GLU A 456 19.87 -29.87 6.58
N ALA A 457 19.08 -30.21 7.59
CA ALA A 457 17.75 -30.81 7.40
C ALA A 457 16.83 -29.93 6.54
N VAL A 458 16.85 -28.62 6.77
CA VAL A 458 16.04 -27.66 6.00
C VAL A 458 16.55 -27.54 4.57
N ARG A 459 17.87 -27.56 4.37
CA ARG A 459 18.44 -27.59 3.01
C ARG A 459 18.01 -28.82 2.22
N VAL A 460 17.94 -29.99 2.87
CA VAL A 460 17.44 -31.22 2.24
C VAL A 460 15.97 -31.04 1.84
N GLN A 461 15.12 -30.58 2.76
CA GLN A 461 13.70 -30.33 2.48
C GLN A 461 13.50 -29.34 1.32
N LEU A 462 14.28 -28.26 1.28
CA LEU A 462 14.24 -27.27 0.19
C LEU A 462 14.64 -27.86 -1.17
N LEU A 463 15.58 -28.81 -1.19
CA LEU A 463 15.98 -29.51 -2.41
C LEU A 463 14.96 -30.56 -2.84
N GLU A 464 14.20 -31.12 -1.89
CA GLU A 464 13.15 -32.10 -2.13
C GLU A 464 11.82 -31.46 -2.56
N THR A 465 11.56 -30.20 -2.21
CA THR A 465 10.47 -29.40 -2.78
C THR A 465 10.72 -29.15 -4.27
N GLY A 466 10.38 -30.14 -5.10
CA GLY A 466 10.42 -30.04 -6.55
C GLY A 466 9.46 -28.99 -7.09
N SER A 467 9.80 -28.43 -8.24
CA SER A 467 8.96 -27.48 -8.98
C SER A 467 7.61 -28.12 -9.36
N GLU A 468 6.50 -27.50 -8.97
CA GLU A 468 5.15 -27.93 -9.37
C GLU A 468 5.04 -27.99 -10.91
N GLU A 469 4.45 -29.06 -11.44
CA GLU A 469 4.46 -29.44 -12.87
C GLU A 469 3.70 -28.48 -13.83
N GLY A 470 3.30 -27.27 -13.41
CA GLY A 470 2.50 -26.32 -14.21
C GLY A 470 3.03 -24.89 -14.38
N SER A 471 3.97 -24.42 -13.54
CA SER A 471 4.45 -23.02 -13.55
C SER A 471 5.76 -22.79 -14.31
N THR A 472 6.47 -23.87 -14.65
CA THR A 472 7.91 -23.87 -14.98
C THR A 472 8.29 -22.92 -16.11
N GLY A 473 7.46 -22.80 -17.16
CA GLY A 473 7.75 -21.94 -18.31
C GLY A 473 7.68 -20.44 -18.02
N ARG A 474 6.65 -19.99 -17.28
CA ARG A 474 6.51 -18.57 -16.91
C ARG A 474 7.49 -18.18 -15.81
N GLU A 475 7.68 -19.06 -14.83
CA GLU A 475 8.68 -18.89 -13.78
C GLU A 475 10.09 -18.71 -14.35
N ALA A 476 10.52 -19.61 -15.24
CA ALA A 476 11.82 -19.51 -15.91
C ALA A 476 11.95 -18.23 -16.75
N HIS A 477 10.86 -17.76 -17.36
CA HIS A 477 10.84 -16.50 -18.09
C HIS A 477 11.09 -15.30 -17.16
N PHE A 478 10.34 -15.16 -16.06
CA PHE A 478 10.55 -14.07 -15.09
C PHE A 478 11.96 -14.12 -14.47
N ALA A 479 12.43 -15.31 -14.10
CA ALA A 479 13.76 -15.54 -13.57
C ALA A 479 14.87 -15.08 -14.53
N SER A 480 14.81 -15.52 -15.79
CA SER A 480 15.82 -15.18 -16.80
C SER A 480 15.81 -13.69 -17.13
N MET A 481 14.63 -13.08 -17.26
CA MET A 481 14.50 -11.65 -17.47
C MET A 481 15.06 -10.85 -16.29
N ALA A 482 14.77 -11.26 -15.04
CA ALA A 482 15.27 -10.56 -13.87
C ALA A 482 16.81 -10.64 -13.76
N ALA A 483 17.39 -11.78 -14.11
CA ALA A 483 18.84 -11.93 -14.19
C ALA A 483 19.47 -11.02 -15.27
N LEU A 484 18.83 -10.89 -16.43
CA LEU A 484 19.29 -9.96 -17.49
C LEU A 484 19.17 -8.50 -17.04
N SER A 485 18.06 -8.11 -16.42
CA SER A 485 17.87 -6.76 -15.87
C SER A 485 18.89 -6.43 -14.78
N LEU A 486 19.24 -7.41 -13.93
CA LEU A 486 20.30 -7.27 -12.94
C LEU A 486 21.66 -6.98 -13.59
N VAL A 487 22.04 -7.73 -14.63
CA VAL A 487 23.29 -7.49 -15.39
C VAL A 487 23.30 -6.09 -16.01
N ASN A 488 22.16 -5.60 -16.46
CA ASN A 488 22.00 -4.25 -17.01
C ASN A 488 21.86 -3.15 -15.95
N SER A 489 21.87 -3.49 -14.66
CA SER A 489 21.64 -2.57 -13.55
C SER A 489 20.27 -1.86 -13.61
N SER A 490 19.28 -2.47 -14.25
CA SER A 490 17.89 -1.98 -14.35
C SER A 490 17.12 -2.26 -13.05
N ARG A 491 17.17 -1.33 -12.10
CA ARG A 491 16.64 -1.53 -10.74
C ARG A 491 15.11 -1.71 -10.70
N ALA A 492 14.37 -0.88 -11.44
CA ALA A 492 12.91 -0.98 -11.51
C ALA A 492 12.46 -2.33 -12.08
N GLU A 493 13.10 -2.79 -13.16
CA GLU A 493 12.78 -4.07 -13.79
C GLU A 493 13.01 -5.24 -12.83
N VAL A 494 14.13 -5.26 -12.08
CA VAL A 494 14.42 -6.34 -11.12
C VAL A 494 13.32 -6.45 -10.05
N LEU A 495 12.88 -5.33 -9.47
CA LEU A 495 11.82 -5.34 -8.46
C LEU A 495 10.48 -5.84 -9.03
N LEU A 496 10.10 -5.35 -10.22
CA LEU A 496 8.85 -5.75 -10.87
C LEU A 496 8.86 -7.22 -11.30
N LEU A 497 9.98 -7.71 -11.81
CA LEU A 497 10.14 -9.10 -12.21
C LEU A 497 10.22 -10.04 -11.02
N ALA A 498 10.80 -9.61 -9.89
CA ALA A 498 10.77 -10.36 -8.64
C ALA A 498 9.33 -10.50 -8.10
N ALA A 499 8.54 -9.43 -8.16
CA ALA A 499 7.12 -9.50 -7.82
C ALA A 499 6.36 -10.44 -8.77
N GLY A 500 6.57 -10.30 -10.09
CA GLY A 500 5.95 -11.17 -11.09
C GLY A 500 6.31 -12.65 -10.94
N LEU A 501 7.57 -12.94 -10.57
CA LEU A 501 8.05 -14.30 -10.29
C LEU A 501 7.20 -14.96 -9.19
N ILE A 502 7.06 -14.30 -8.04
CA ILE A 502 6.27 -14.80 -6.91
C ILE A 502 4.81 -14.99 -7.30
N GLU A 503 4.25 -14.02 -8.02
CA GLU A 503 2.86 -14.07 -8.48
C GLU A 503 2.60 -15.27 -9.42
N THR A 504 3.53 -15.57 -10.33
CA THR A 504 3.35 -16.66 -11.29
C THR A 504 3.68 -18.05 -10.76
N SER A 505 4.49 -18.14 -9.69
CA SER A 505 4.96 -19.38 -9.09
C SER A 505 4.19 -19.79 -7.84
N ASN A 506 3.00 -19.23 -7.63
CA ASN A 506 2.16 -19.51 -6.46
C ASN A 506 2.90 -19.32 -5.11
N GLY A 507 3.87 -18.40 -5.06
CA GLY A 507 4.67 -18.18 -3.86
C GLY A 507 5.59 -19.35 -3.45
N SER A 508 6.04 -20.18 -4.40
CA SER A 508 6.92 -21.32 -4.13
C SER A 508 8.24 -20.95 -3.44
N ALA A 509 8.85 -21.93 -2.77
CA ALA A 509 10.13 -21.71 -2.10
C ALA A 509 11.27 -21.33 -3.06
N GLN A 510 11.27 -21.90 -4.26
CA GLN A 510 12.20 -21.53 -5.32
C GLN A 510 12.01 -20.06 -5.76
N ALA A 511 10.76 -19.62 -5.92
CA ALA A 511 10.45 -18.24 -6.29
C ALA A 511 10.90 -17.24 -5.22
N TYR A 512 10.66 -17.52 -3.94
CA TYR A 512 11.13 -16.66 -2.84
C TYR A 512 12.65 -16.62 -2.74
N ALA A 513 13.34 -17.76 -2.85
CA ALA A 513 14.81 -17.80 -2.85
C ALA A 513 15.39 -16.98 -4.00
N LEU A 514 14.87 -17.19 -5.22
CA LEU A 514 15.37 -16.52 -6.41
C LEU A 514 15.04 -15.02 -6.41
N ALA A 515 13.81 -14.64 -6.06
CA ALA A 515 13.42 -13.24 -5.92
C ALA A 515 14.32 -12.54 -4.89
N SER A 516 14.49 -13.11 -3.70
CA SER A 516 15.30 -12.52 -2.63
C SER A 516 16.77 -12.40 -3.04
N TYR A 517 17.33 -13.42 -3.70
CA TYR A 517 18.68 -13.38 -4.24
C TYR A 517 18.85 -12.25 -5.27
N LEU A 518 17.92 -12.13 -6.22
CA LEU A 518 17.99 -11.10 -7.27
C LEU A 518 17.87 -9.69 -6.69
N LEU A 519 16.98 -9.50 -5.72
CA LEU A 519 16.80 -8.24 -5.01
C LEU A 519 18.06 -7.85 -4.24
N GLU A 520 18.65 -8.75 -3.45
CA GLU A 520 19.91 -8.52 -2.73
C GLU A 520 21.02 -8.11 -3.70
N ARG A 521 21.18 -8.82 -4.81
CA ARG A 521 22.22 -8.52 -5.82
C ARG A 521 22.00 -7.18 -6.51
N ALA A 522 20.76 -6.70 -6.60
CA ALA A 522 20.42 -5.38 -7.11
C ALA A 522 20.56 -4.26 -6.05
N GLY A 523 20.89 -4.59 -4.81
CA GLY A 523 20.99 -3.65 -3.69
C GLY A 523 19.65 -3.35 -3.01
N HIS A 524 18.65 -4.22 -3.17
CA HIS A 524 17.30 -4.12 -2.62
C HIS A 524 17.06 -5.11 -1.46
N ARG A 525 18.03 -5.19 -0.55
CA ARG A 525 17.97 -6.08 0.63
C ARG A 525 16.75 -5.79 1.51
N ALA A 526 16.49 -4.50 1.76
CA ALA A 526 15.36 -4.09 2.59
C ALA A 526 14.02 -4.54 2.00
N GLU A 527 13.85 -4.44 0.68
CA GLU A 527 12.65 -4.88 -0.02
C GLU A 527 12.51 -6.41 -0.01
N ALA A 528 13.62 -7.16 -0.07
CA ALA A 528 13.62 -8.61 0.05
C ALA A 528 13.22 -9.07 1.47
N LEU A 529 13.80 -8.47 2.52
CA LEU A 529 13.41 -8.74 3.91
C LEU A 529 11.96 -8.39 4.16
N GLN A 530 11.51 -7.22 3.65
CA GLN A 530 10.13 -6.79 3.80
C GLN A 530 9.14 -7.75 3.15
N LEU A 531 9.46 -8.26 1.97
CA LEU A 531 8.65 -9.26 1.26
C LEU A 531 8.50 -10.55 2.09
N ILE A 532 9.59 -11.03 2.69
CA ILE A 532 9.58 -12.23 3.54
C ILE A 532 8.82 -11.95 4.85
N LEU A 533 9.04 -10.79 5.47
CA LEU A 533 8.37 -10.37 6.70
C LEU A 533 6.86 -10.28 6.52
N GLU A 534 6.42 -9.73 5.40
CA GLU A 534 5.00 -9.70 5.05
C GLU A 534 4.42 -11.10 4.89
N ALA A 535 5.13 -12.02 4.21
CA ALA A 535 4.68 -13.40 4.07
C ALA A 535 4.64 -14.14 5.41
N LEU A 536 5.59 -13.85 6.31
CA LEU A 536 5.61 -14.37 7.68
C LEU A 536 4.43 -13.85 8.50
N ALA A 537 4.17 -12.54 8.44
CA ALA A 537 3.10 -11.90 9.19
C ALA A 537 1.72 -12.41 8.76
N GLU A 538 1.46 -12.58 7.45
CA GLU A 538 0.18 -13.12 6.96
C GLU A 538 -0.04 -14.59 7.37
N GLU A 539 1.02 -15.37 7.55
CA GLU A 539 0.92 -16.79 7.95
C GLU A 539 0.85 -16.99 9.47
N SER A 540 1.41 -16.06 10.24
CA SER A 540 1.54 -16.17 11.71
C SER A 540 0.51 -15.34 12.49
N ALA A 541 -0.20 -14.43 11.82
CA ALA A 541 -1.33 -13.69 12.38
C ALA A 541 -2.58 -14.57 12.44
#